data_AF-A0A3D2VXN9-F1
#
_entry.id   AF-A0A3D2VXN9-F1
#
_cell.length_a   1.000
_cell.length_b   1.000
_cell.length_c   1.000
_cell.angle_alpha   90.00
_cell.angle_beta   90.00
_cell.angle_gamma   90.00
#
_symmetry.space_group_name_H-M   'P 1'
#
loop_
_entity.id
_entity.type
_entity.pdbx_description
1 polymer ?
#
loop_
_entity_poly.entity_id
_entity_poly.type
_entity_poly.pdbx_seq_one_letter_code
_entity_poly.pdbx_strand_id
1 'polypeptide(L)' 'MGLAKTEAELAARAAAFLKAELKRVGVTYEELAERLKDHGHPEETVASIKNKLARGTFPATFFLATVAALGMEHVRLDAI' A
#
# COMPACT_ATOMS: atom_id res chain seq x y z
N MET A 1 -11.33 10.42 17.24
CA MET A 1 -12.04 9.77 16.12
C MET A 1 -11.35 8.44 15.85
N GLY A 2 -12.09 7.34 15.80
CA GLY A 2 -11.51 6.04 15.41
C GLY A 2 -11.31 5.98 13.90
N LEU A 3 -10.25 5.30 13.46
CA LEU A 3 -9.88 5.18 12.05
C LEU A 3 -10.91 4.40 11.21
N ALA A 4 -11.61 3.44 11.80
CA ALA A 4 -12.69 2.69 11.18
C ALA A 4 -13.61 2.08 12.26
N LYS A 5 -14.82 1.66 11.87
CA LYS A 5 -15.75 0.93 12.77
C LYS A 5 -15.61 -0.58 12.67
N THR A 6 -15.09 -1.09 11.55
CA THR A 6 -14.87 -2.52 11.30
C THR A 6 -13.52 -2.76 10.61
N GLU A 7 -13.02 -3.99 10.68
CA GLU A 7 -11.81 -4.39 9.96
C GLU A 7 -11.98 -4.27 8.43
N ALA A 8 -13.16 -4.59 7.90
CA ALA A 8 -13.46 -4.46 6.49
C ALA A 8 -13.41 -2.99 6.02
N GLU A 9 -13.93 -2.06 6.81
CA GLU A 9 -13.79 -0.63 6.55
C GLU A 9 -12.32 -0.19 6.59
N LEU A 10 -11.55 -0.69 7.56
CA LEU A 10 -10.12 -0.36 7.68
C LEU A 10 -9.33 -0.88 6.47
N ALA A 11 -9.58 -2.11 6.03
CA ALA A 11 -8.97 -2.72 4.86
C ALA A 11 -9.27 -1.93 3.58
N ALA A 12 -10.53 -1.49 3.41
CA ALA A 12 -10.93 -0.67 2.28
C ALA A 12 -10.21 0.69 2.28
N ARG A 13 -10.10 1.34 3.44
CA ARG A 13 -9.37 2.60 3.62
C ARG A 13 -7.89 2.47 3.33
N ALA A 14 -7.22 1.47 3.92
CA ALA A 14 -5.80 1.22 3.71
C ALA A 14 -5.48 0.97 2.22
N ALA A 15 -6.33 0.21 1.52
CA ALA A 15 -6.17 -0.02 0.09
C ALA A 15 -6.41 1.24 -0.75
N ALA A 16 -7.43 2.03 -0.40
CA ALA A 16 -7.73 3.28 -1.09
C ALA A 16 -6.59 4.30 -0.91
N PHE A 17 -6.03 4.39 0.29
CA PHE A 17 -4.87 5.20 0.60
C PHE A 17 -3.67 4.84 -0.28
N LEU A 18 -3.24 3.57 -0.29
CA LEU A 18 -2.09 3.16 -1.11
C LEU A 18 -2.32 3.40 -2.61
N LYS A 19 -3.54 3.16 -3.12
CA LYS A 19 -3.89 3.46 -4.52
C LYS A 19 -3.82 4.97 -4.83
N ALA A 20 -4.27 5.80 -3.89
CA ALA A 20 -4.21 7.25 -4.04
C ALA A 20 -2.76 7.74 -4.04
N GLU A 21 -1.92 7.21 -3.16
CA GLU A 21 -0.50 7.56 -3.09
C GLU A 21 0.27 7.11 -4.34
N LEU A 22 0.02 5.89 -4.84
CA LEU A 22 0.58 5.43 -6.11
C LEU A 22 0.23 6.38 -7.26
N LYS A 23 -1.05 6.79 -7.35
CA LYS A 23 -1.50 7.76 -8.35
C LYS A 23 -0.88 9.14 -8.16
N ARG A 24 -0.69 9.58 -6.91
CA ARG A 24 -0.11 10.89 -6.57
C ARG A 24 1.36 10.99 -6.96
N VAL A 25 2.12 9.91 -6.77
CA VAL A 25 3.54 9.83 -7.14
C VAL A 25 3.72 9.42 -8.61
N GLY A 26 2.67 8.91 -9.26
CA GLY A 26 2.70 8.50 -10.67
C GLY A 26 3.38 7.15 -10.89
N VAL A 27 3.41 6.28 -9.87
CA VAL A 27 4.09 4.98 -9.90
C VAL A 27 3.11 3.89 -10.35
N THR A 28 3.50 3.12 -11.36
CA THR A 28 2.72 1.97 -11.83
C THR A 28 2.88 0.76 -10.91
N TYR A 29 2.04 -0.27 -11.07
CA TYR A 29 2.20 -1.50 -10.28
C TYR A 29 3.46 -2.28 -10.69
N GLU A 30 3.86 -2.18 -11.96
CA GLU A 30 5.10 -2.73 -12.49
C GLU A 30 6.31 -2.07 -11.81
N GLU A 31 6.33 -0.73 -11.75
CA GLU A 31 7.39 0.01 -11.08
C GLU A 31 7.40 -0.24 -9.57
N LEU A 32 6.23 -0.33 -8.94
CA LEU A 32 6.13 -0.67 -7.52
C LEU A 32 6.71 -2.07 -7.26
N ALA A 33 6.39 -3.06 -8.10
CA ALA A 33 6.92 -4.42 -7.96
C ALA A 33 8.45 -4.44 -8.03
N GLU A 34 9.05 -3.66 -8.95
CA GLU A 34 10.51 -3.52 -9.02
C GLU A 34 11.08 -2.84 -7.77
N ARG A 35 10.51 -1.72 -7.32
CA ARG A 35 10.99 -1.02 -6.11
C ARG A 35 10.86 -1.86 -4.85
N LEU A 36 9.81 -2.68 -4.74
CA LEU A 36 9.61 -3.55 -3.58
C LEU A 36 10.72 -4.59 -3.40
N LYS A 37 11.44 -4.96 -4.47
CA LYS A 37 12.62 -5.84 -4.38
C LYS A 37 13.71 -5.23 -3.51
N ASP A 38 13.97 -3.93 -3.66
CA ASP A 38 14.96 -3.19 -2.87
C ASP A 38 14.52 -3.00 -1.41
N HIS A 39 13.22 -3.15 -1.14
CA HIS A 39 12.62 -3.07 0.20
C HIS A 39 12.37 -4.44 0.84
N GLY A 40 13.03 -5.50 0.37
CA GLY A 40 12.99 -6.84 0.98
C GLY A 40 11.75 -7.66 0.64
N HIS A 41 11.04 -7.31 -0.45
CA HIS A 41 9.89 -8.03 -0.99
C HIS A 41 10.14 -8.48 -2.45
N PRO A 42 11.18 -9.28 -2.72
CA PRO A 42 11.54 -9.70 -4.08
C PRO A 42 10.48 -10.56 -4.78
N GLU A 43 9.60 -11.20 -4.01
CA GLU A 43 8.52 -12.07 -4.49
C GLU A 43 7.24 -11.31 -4.89
N GLU A 44 7.15 -10.02 -4.61
CA GLU A 44 5.97 -9.24 -4.95
C GLU A 44 5.87 -9.04 -6.46
N THR A 45 4.83 -9.62 -7.03
CA THR A 45 4.48 -9.47 -8.44
C THR A 45 3.34 -8.47 -8.60
N VAL A 46 3.19 -7.91 -9.80
CA VAL A 46 2.04 -7.05 -10.17
C VAL A 46 0.71 -7.70 -9.80
N ALA A 47 0.57 -9.02 -10.03
CA ALA A 47 -0.63 -9.77 -9.68
C ALA A 47 -0.83 -9.86 -8.17
N SER A 48 0.23 -10.12 -7.41
CA SER A 48 0.19 -10.16 -5.93
C SER A 48 -0.22 -8.80 -5.35
N ILE A 49 0.41 -7.71 -5.81
CA ILE A 49 0.10 -6.33 -5.42
C ILE A 49 -1.37 -6.02 -5.71
N LYS A 50 -1.85 -6.30 -6.94
CA LYS A 50 -3.24 -6.07 -7.33
C LYS A 50 -4.20 -6.84 -6.43
N ASN A 51 -3.89 -8.09 -6.10
CA ASN A 51 -4.72 -8.92 -5.23
C ASN A 51 -4.76 -8.41 -3.78
N LYS A 52 -3.62 -7.95 -3.24
CA LYS A 52 -3.52 -7.32 -1.91
C LYS A 52 -4.36 -6.04 -1.87
N LEU A 53 -4.21 -5.17 -2.86
CA LEU A 53 -4.95 -3.92 -2.97
C LEU A 53 -6.45 -4.11 -3.32
N ALA A 54 -6.82 -5.25 -3.89
CA ALA A 54 -8.23 -5.59 -4.14
C ALA A 54 -8.95 -6.06 -2.87
N ARG A 55 -8.29 -6.91 -2.06
CA ARG A 55 -8.84 -7.40 -0.78
C ARG A 55 -8.71 -6.39 0.36
N GLY A 56 -7.69 -5.53 0.30
CA GLY A 56 -7.37 -4.52 1.31
C GLY A 56 -6.74 -5.06 2.59
N THR A 57 -6.63 -6.38 2.72
CA THR A 57 -5.87 -7.03 3.78
C THR A 57 -4.50 -7.42 3.25
N PHE A 58 -3.47 -6.90 3.89
CA PHE A 58 -2.07 -7.19 3.59
C PHE A 58 -1.21 -7.03 4.85
N PRO A 59 -0.06 -7.72 4.93
CA PRO A 59 0.85 -7.58 6.05
C PRO A 59 1.31 -6.13 6.24
N ALA A 60 1.53 -5.72 7.50
CA ALA A 60 2.09 -4.41 7.80
C ALA A 60 3.47 -4.20 7.13
N THR A 61 4.25 -5.28 6.96
CA THR A 61 5.54 -5.24 6.25
C THR A 61 5.39 -4.82 4.78
N PHE A 62 4.35 -5.27 4.09
CA PHE A 62 4.03 -4.85 2.72
C PHE A 62 3.61 -3.37 2.68
N PHE A 63 2.78 -2.94 3.63
CA PHE A 63 2.38 -1.53 3.74
C PHE A 63 3.59 -0.61 3.91
N LEU A 64 4.46 -0.92 4.87
CA LEU A 64 5.66 -0.14 5.16
C LEU A 64 6.62 -0.10 3.97
N ALA A 65 6.84 -1.24 3.31
CA ALA A 65 7.67 -1.31 2.12
C ALA A 65 7.07 -0.49 0.96
N THR A 66 5.75 -0.50 0.80
CA THR A 66 5.07 0.29 -0.24
C THR A 66 5.24 1.78 0.00
N VAL A 67 4.93 2.28 1.20
CA VAL A 67 5.07 3.73 1.48
C VAL A 67 6.53 4.19 1.41
N ALA A 68 7.48 3.34 1.82
CA ALA A 68 8.90 3.60 1.65
C ALA A 68 9.33 3.63 0.17
N ALA A 69 8.86 2.69 -0.66
CA ALA A 69 9.10 2.63 -2.10
C ALA A 69 8.51 3.84 -2.86
N LEU A 70 7.49 4.47 -2.29
CA LEU A 70 6.90 5.72 -2.77
C LEU A 70 7.64 6.97 -2.27
N GLY A 71 8.69 6.82 -1.45
CA GLY A 71 9.47 7.92 -0.89
C GLY A 71 8.75 8.69 0.20
N MET A 72 7.79 8.08 0.90
CA MET A 72 7.05 8.73 1.97
C MET A 72 7.83 8.67 3.29
N GLU A 73 8.01 9.82 3.94
CA GLU A 73 8.67 9.89 5.25
C GLU A 73 7.72 9.65 6.42
N HIS A 74 6.44 9.97 6.23
CA HIS A 74 5.41 9.85 7.26
C HIS A 74 4.05 9.50 6.65
N VAL A 75 3.23 8.82 7.43
CA VAL A 75 1.84 8.50 7.12
C VAL A 75 0.98 9.14 8.18
N ARG A 76 0.04 9.99 7.77
CA ARG A 76 -0.90 10.61 8.70
C ARG A 76 -2.19 9.79 8.75
N LEU A 77 -2.63 9.45 9.95
CA LEU A 77 -3.83 8.63 10.14
C LEU A 77 -5.12 9.33 9.70
N ASP A 78 -5.13 10.66 9.62
CA ASP A 78 -6.26 11.43 9.10
C ASP A 78 -6.39 11.37 7.56
N ALA A 79 -5.33 10.92 6.88
CA ALA A 79 -5.30 10.72 5.44
C ALA A 79 -5.70 9.28 5.02
N ILE A 80 -5.87 8.37 5.98
CA ILE A 80 -6.29 6.97 5.77
C ILE A 80 -7.80 6.82 6.00
#